data_AF-A0A8J5RXA4-F1
#
_entry.id   AF-A0A8J5RXA4-F1
#
_cell.length_a   1.000
_cell.length_b   1.000
_cell.length_c   1.000
_cell.angle_alpha   90.00
_cell.angle_beta   90.00
_cell.angle_gamma   90.00
#
_symmetry.space_group_name_H-M   'P 1'
#
loop_
_entity.id
_entity.type
_entity.pdbx_description
1 polymer ?
#
loop_
_entity_poly.entity_id
_entity_poly.type
_entity_poly.pdbx_seq_one_letter_code
_entity_poly.pdbx_strand_id
1 'polypeptide(L)'
;MGSAAGATGELDVFDAGRCCGGYALGVAVGRRFGEVIRSRMSRDLVLRQQLLPFASTAQAEPLLAALRAANSARYPQYWDELVGTADGSGVPLLHIMLVNFRKEILPFIPKEDHDREEEADDDCSDVLVVSESMAIAAHNEDANVALLGHTYVVKATSPDGSSSFTAYTYAGELPSCAFGFNSNGVAFTLDSVPPVHGEIVAGAIARNFVSRDLLEARSLDDAMHRICSPDISVGHSYNLMDVRSRRIVNVETASGNRFAVREAGVAPFFHANMYRHLQIKQVCS
;
A
#
# COMPACT_ATOMS: atom_id res chain seq x y z
N MET A 1 -15.01 -29.41 -25.70
CA MET A 1 -14.23 -28.21 -26.06
C MET A 1 -15.09 -26.99 -25.77
N GLY A 2 -15.09 -26.55 -24.52
CA GLY A 2 -15.73 -25.29 -24.11
C GLY A 2 -14.64 -24.24 -24.00
N SER A 3 -14.64 -23.29 -24.92
CA SER A 3 -13.75 -22.14 -24.91
C SER A 3 -14.01 -21.33 -23.64
N ALA A 4 -13.01 -21.26 -22.76
CA ALA A 4 -12.94 -20.22 -21.76
C ALA A 4 -12.78 -18.90 -22.50
N ALA A 5 -13.84 -18.09 -22.50
CA ALA A 5 -13.76 -16.70 -22.92
C ALA A 5 -12.80 -16.01 -21.95
N GLY A 6 -11.59 -15.70 -22.43
CA GLY A 6 -10.64 -14.86 -21.70
C GLY A 6 -11.31 -13.52 -21.43
N ALA A 7 -11.50 -13.19 -20.15
CA ALA A 7 -11.86 -11.86 -19.74
C ALA A 7 -10.72 -10.94 -20.20
N THR A 8 -11.01 -10.09 -21.18
CA THR A 8 -10.17 -8.94 -21.53
C THR A 8 -10.21 -8.01 -20.32
N GLY A 9 -9.25 -8.18 -19.41
CA GLY A 9 -9.21 -7.53 -18.09
C GLY A 9 -8.79 -6.07 -18.20
N GLU A 10 -9.71 -5.22 -18.61
CA GLU A 10 -9.52 -3.76 -18.56
C GLU A 10 -9.65 -3.30 -17.10
N LEU A 11 -8.65 -2.58 -16.59
CA LEU A 11 -8.64 -2.11 -15.21
C LEU A 11 -9.64 -0.97 -15.04
N ASP A 12 -10.56 -1.09 -14.08
CA ASP A 12 -11.59 -0.08 -13.84
C ASP A 12 -10.99 1.19 -13.22
N VAL A 13 -11.27 2.35 -13.83
CA VAL A 13 -10.75 3.66 -13.42
C VAL A 13 -11.90 4.52 -12.90
N PHE A 14 -11.79 5.00 -11.67
CA PHE A 14 -12.75 5.90 -11.06
C PHE A 14 -12.13 7.26 -10.77
N ASP A 15 -12.62 8.30 -11.44
CA ASP A 15 -12.31 9.69 -11.12
C ASP A 15 -13.35 10.23 -10.13
N ALA A 16 -12.96 10.33 -8.85
CA ALA A 16 -13.77 10.88 -7.79
C ALA A 16 -13.90 12.41 -7.88
N GLY A 17 -13.16 13.07 -8.78
CA GLY A 17 -13.14 14.52 -8.92
C GLY A 17 -12.67 15.21 -7.66
N ARG A 18 -13.26 16.36 -7.33
CA ARG A 18 -12.95 17.10 -6.11
C ARG A 18 -13.69 16.49 -4.92
N CYS A 19 -12.94 16.04 -3.92
CA CYS A 19 -13.52 15.53 -2.68
C CYS A 19 -13.23 16.49 -1.51
N CYS A 20 -14.22 16.70 -0.63
CA CYS A 20 -14.14 17.66 0.48
C CYS A 20 -13.31 17.17 1.69
N GLY A 21 -12.53 16.09 1.52
CA GLY A 21 -11.78 15.43 2.58
C GLY A 21 -11.78 13.90 2.44
N GLY A 22 -11.02 13.22 3.30
CA GLY A 22 -10.83 11.76 3.23
C GLY A 22 -12.12 10.96 3.36
N TYR A 23 -12.99 11.28 4.32
CA TYR A 23 -14.28 10.59 4.47
C TYR A 23 -15.12 10.62 3.18
N ALA A 24 -15.23 11.79 2.54
CA ALA A 24 -16.02 11.95 1.32
C ALA A 24 -15.44 11.13 0.15
N LEU A 25 -14.11 11.10 0.01
CA LEU A 25 -13.42 10.26 -0.96
C LEU A 25 -13.68 8.77 -0.68
N GLY A 26 -13.52 8.35 0.58
CA GLY A 26 -13.79 6.99 1.02
C GLY A 26 -15.22 6.54 0.70
N VAL A 27 -16.23 7.37 1.00
CA VAL A 27 -17.63 7.07 0.67
C VAL A 27 -17.83 6.94 -0.84
N ALA A 28 -17.21 7.81 -1.65
CA ALA A 28 -17.32 7.75 -3.10
C ALA A 28 -16.72 6.44 -3.66
N VAL A 29 -15.51 6.08 -3.22
CA VAL A 29 -14.84 4.82 -3.57
C VAL A 29 -15.66 3.63 -3.11
N GLY A 30 -16.09 3.62 -1.85
CA GLY A 30 -16.89 2.56 -1.25
C GLY A 30 -18.21 2.32 -1.99
N ARG A 31 -18.89 3.39 -2.42
CA ARG A 31 -20.12 3.28 -3.23
C ARG A 31 -19.85 2.76 -4.63
N ARG A 32 -18.78 3.25 -5.27
CA ARG A 32 -18.43 2.87 -6.65
C ARG A 32 -17.99 1.41 -6.75
N PHE A 33 -17.24 0.93 -5.76
CA PHE A 33 -16.61 -0.39 -5.78
C PHE A 33 -17.16 -1.32 -4.70
N GLY A 34 -18.30 -1.00 -4.09
CA GLY A 34 -18.83 -1.75 -2.95
C GLY A 34 -19.02 -3.23 -3.20
N GLU A 35 -19.41 -3.64 -4.42
CA GLU A 35 -19.50 -5.05 -4.79
C GLU A 35 -18.12 -5.73 -4.81
N VAL A 36 -17.13 -5.09 -5.44
CA VAL A 36 -15.74 -5.57 -5.53
C VAL A 36 -15.12 -5.68 -4.14
N ILE A 37 -15.32 -4.67 -3.29
CA ILE A 37 -14.84 -4.65 -1.91
C ILE A 37 -15.49 -5.79 -1.11
N ARG A 38 -16.83 -5.92 -1.14
CA ARG A 38 -17.53 -7.02 -0.43
C ARG A 38 -17.09 -8.39 -0.94
N SER A 39 -16.91 -8.54 -2.25
CA SER A 39 -16.41 -9.78 -2.86
C SER A 39 -15.02 -10.13 -2.31
N ARG A 40 -14.06 -9.20 -2.31
CA ARG A 40 -12.73 -9.41 -1.73
C ARG A 40 -12.82 -9.81 -0.27
N MET A 41 -13.53 -9.03 0.56
CA MET A 41 -13.64 -9.31 2.00
C MET A 41 -14.25 -10.69 2.31
N SER A 42 -15.09 -11.22 1.40
CA SER A 42 -15.68 -12.55 1.55
C SER A 42 -14.77 -13.70 1.11
N ARG A 43 -13.85 -13.46 0.17
CA ARG A 43 -13.00 -14.46 -0.48
C ARG A 43 -11.55 -14.47 0.00
N ASP A 44 -11.11 -13.40 0.63
CA ASP A 44 -9.74 -13.23 1.11
C ASP A 44 -9.47 -14.14 2.31
N LEU A 45 -8.81 -15.26 2.07
CA LEU A 45 -8.58 -16.30 3.08
C LEU A 45 -7.66 -15.83 4.20
N VAL A 46 -6.68 -14.96 3.91
CA VAL A 46 -5.84 -14.33 4.93
C VAL A 46 -6.69 -13.50 5.88
N LEU A 47 -7.61 -12.67 5.36
CA LEU A 47 -8.55 -11.93 6.19
C LEU A 47 -9.46 -12.86 7.00
N ARG A 48 -10.06 -13.87 6.35
CA ARG A 48 -11.11 -14.71 6.93
C ARG A 48 -10.59 -15.73 7.94
N GLN A 49 -9.42 -16.31 7.69
CA GLN A 49 -8.86 -17.43 8.46
C GLN A 49 -7.74 -17.00 9.40
N GLN A 50 -7.12 -15.84 9.19
CA GLN A 50 -5.99 -15.38 10.02
C GLN A 50 -6.31 -14.07 10.74
N LEU A 51 -6.56 -12.98 10.00
CA LEU A 51 -6.72 -11.65 10.59
C LEU A 51 -7.96 -11.53 11.48
N LEU A 52 -9.14 -11.99 11.01
CA LEU A 52 -10.38 -11.91 11.78
C LEU A 52 -10.37 -12.81 13.04
N PRO A 53 -9.91 -14.07 12.96
CA PRO A 53 -9.74 -14.90 14.15
C PRO A 53 -8.76 -14.26 15.15
N PHE A 54 -7.60 -13.79 14.70
CA PHE A 54 -6.63 -13.13 15.57
C PHE A 54 -7.22 -11.87 16.23
N ALA A 55 -7.90 -11.02 15.46
CA ALA A 55 -8.54 -9.79 15.95
C ALA A 55 -9.60 -10.03 17.04
N SER A 56 -10.14 -11.26 17.13
CA SER A 56 -11.11 -11.66 18.15
C SER A 56 -10.46 -12.13 19.47
N THR A 57 -9.13 -12.19 19.54
CA THR A 57 -8.38 -12.63 20.72
C THR A 57 -8.03 -11.47 21.65
N ALA A 58 -7.88 -11.76 22.95
CA ALA A 58 -7.38 -10.77 23.91
C ALA A 58 -5.94 -10.31 23.62
N GLN A 59 -5.14 -11.14 22.95
CA GLN A 59 -3.77 -10.81 22.58
C GLN A 59 -3.70 -9.74 21.48
N ALA A 60 -4.68 -9.72 20.57
CA ALA A 60 -4.69 -8.75 19.48
C ALA A 60 -5.13 -7.35 19.91
N GLU A 61 -5.91 -7.23 20.99
CA GLU A 61 -6.52 -5.97 21.40
C GLU A 61 -5.49 -4.84 21.60
N PRO A 62 -4.37 -5.02 22.33
CA PRO A 62 -3.40 -3.95 22.53
C PRO A 62 -2.72 -3.53 21.21
N LEU A 63 -2.44 -4.48 20.31
CA LEU A 63 -1.83 -4.20 19.01
C LEU A 63 -2.77 -3.40 18.12
N LEU A 64 -4.03 -3.84 17.99
CA LEU A 64 -5.04 -3.15 17.18
C LEU A 64 -5.37 -1.76 17.74
N ALA A 65 -5.43 -1.62 19.07
CA ALA A 65 -5.63 -0.34 19.73
C ALA A 65 -4.47 0.62 19.45
N ALA A 66 -3.22 0.15 19.54
CA ALA A 66 -2.03 0.94 19.23
C ALA A 66 -1.98 1.36 17.75
N LEU A 67 -2.19 0.43 16.81
CA LEU A 67 -2.24 0.72 15.37
C LEU A 67 -3.31 1.77 15.05
N ARG A 68 -4.52 1.61 15.60
CA ARG A 68 -5.59 2.59 15.45
C ARG A 68 -5.18 3.95 16.00
N ALA A 69 -4.67 4.01 17.23
CA ALA A 69 -4.31 5.26 17.88
C ALA A 69 -3.22 6.00 17.10
N ALA A 70 -2.11 5.32 16.77
CA ALA A 70 -0.98 5.91 16.06
C ALA A 70 -1.38 6.47 14.69
N ASN A 71 -2.08 5.67 13.87
CA ASN A 71 -2.44 6.05 12.51
C ASN A 71 -3.54 7.12 12.46
N SER A 72 -4.54 7.04 13.34
CA SER A 72 -5.58 8.08 13.44
C SER A 72 -5.06 9.43 13.95
N ALA A 73 -4.08 9.42 14.86
CA ALA A 73 -3.47 10.64 15.38
C ALA A 73 -2.56 11.33 14.36
N ARG A 74 -1.75 10.55 13.62
CA ARG A 74 -0.83 11.05 12.58
C ARG A 74 -1.57 11.47 11.31
N TYR A 75 -2.55 10.66 10.89
CA TYR A 75 -3.23 10.76 9.60
C TYR A 75 -4.76 10.72 9.73
N PRO A 76 -5.37 11.72 10.39
CA PRO A 76 -6.82 11.72 10.62
C PRO A 76 -7.63 11.68 9.31
N GLN A 77 -7.15 12.35 8.25
CA GLN A 77 -7.86 12.34 6.96
C GLN A 77 -7.86 10.96 6.29
N TYR A 78 -6.77 10.20 6.36
CA TYR A 78 -6.72 8.86 5.77
C TYR A 78 -7.46 7.84 6.64
N TRP A 79 -7.49 8.06 7.95
CA TRP A 79 -8.37 7.31 8.84
C TRP A 79 -9.84 7.52 8.48
N ASP A 80 -10.25 8.77 8.27
CA ASP A 80 -11.60 9.12 7.81
C ASP A 80 -11.91 8.48 6.45
N GLU A 81 -10.94 8.37 5.55
CA GLU A 81 -11.09 7.67 4.25
C GLU A 81 -11.39 6.17 4.43
N LEU A 82 -10.78 5.50 5.42
CA LEU A 82 -11.14 4.11 5.78
C LEU A 82 -12.58 4.02 6.28
N VAL A 83 -12.99 4.94 7.15
CA VAL A 83 -14.37 4.99 7.68
C VAL A 83 -15.36 5.23 6.54
N GLY A 84 -15.08 6.17 5.65
CA GLY A 84 -15.90 6.44 4.47
C GLY A 84 -15.99 5.23 3.54
N THR A 85 -14.88 4.52 3.32
CA THR A 85 -14.85 3.31 2.50
C THR A 85 -15.73 2.21 3.09
N ALA A 86 -15.67 2.02 4.41
CA ALA A 86 -16.53 1.08 5.13
C ALA A 86 -18.02 1.44 4.96
N ASP A 87 -18.38 2.70 5.22
CA ASP A 87 -19.75 3.19 5.11
C ASP A 87 -20.29 3.11 3.67
N GLY A 88 -19.47 3.50 2.68
CA GLY A 88 -19.85 3.48 1.27
C GLY A 88 -20.02 2.07 0.71
N SER A 89 -19.20 1.12 1.17
CA SER A 89 -19.23 -0.27 0.70
C SER A 89 -20.18 -1.18 1.49
N GLY A 90 -20.63 -0.74 2.68
CA GLY A 90 -21.41 -1.55 3.61
C GLY A 90 -20.61 -2.69 4.26
N VAL A 91 -19.27 -2.64 4.20
CA VAL A 91 -18.38 -3.58 4.86
C VAL A 91 -18.09 -3.09 6.29
N PRO A 92 -18.02 -3.98 7.30
CA PRO A 92 -17.62 -3.57 8.64
C PRO A 92 -16.26 -2.85 8.65
N LEU A 93 -16.16 -1.72 9.35
CA LEU A 93 -14.91 -0.96 9.48
C LEU A 93 -13.73 -1.83 9.93
N LEU A 94 -13.96 -2.80 10.81
CA LEU A 94 -12.93 -3.73 11.25
C LEU A 94 -12.29 -4.48 10.08
N HIS A 95 -13.05 -4.92 9.08
CA HIS A 95 -12.49 -5.64 7.94
C HIS A 95 -11.60 -4.73 7.09
N ILE A 96 -12.07 -3.50 6.83
CA ILE A 96 -11.31 -2.46 6.12
C ILE A 96 -10.02 -2.14 6.88
N MET A 97 -10.08 -1.96 8.20
CA MET A 97 -8.91 -1.75 9.04
C MET A 97 -7.92 -2.92 8.95
N LEU A 98 -8.39 -4.16 9.05
CA LEU A 98 -7.52 -5.34 9.06
C LEU A 98 -6.78 -5.53 7.74
N VAL A 99 -7.40 -5.28 6.58
CA VAL A 99 -6.68 -5.37 5.30
C VAL A 99 -5.64 -4.26 5.14
N ASN A 100 -5.89 -3.06 5.66
CA ASN A 100 -4.92 -1.95 5.64
C ASN A 100 -3.78 -2.09 6.66
N PHE A 101 -3.95 -2.96 7.66
CA PHE A 101 -2.95 -3.29 8.67
C PHE A 101 -2.39 -4.70 8.51
N ARG A 102 -2.65 -5.35 7.37
CA ARG A 102 -2.31 -6.76 7.16
C ARG A 102 -0.85 -7.02 7.50
N LYS A 103 0.07 -6.23 6.93
CA LYS A 103 1.51 -6.46 7.07
C LYS A 103 2.01 -6.12 8.46
N GLU A 104 1.32 -5.23 9.18
CA GLU A 104 1.59 -4.89 10.58
C GLU A 104 1.05 -5.92 11.57
N ILE A 105 0.08 -6.76 11.17
CA ILE A 105 -0.58 -7.74 12.04
C ILE A 105 -0.02 -9.15 11.83
N LEU A 106 0.12 -9.60 10.58
CA LEU A 106 0.52 -10.98 10.25
C LEU A 106 1.78 -11.45 11.00
N PRO A 107 2.85 -10.64 11.14
CA PRO A 107 4.05 -11.06 11.86
C PRO A 107 3.85 -11.38 13.35
N PHE A 108 2.73 -10.97 13.94
CA PHE A 108 2.39 -11.18 15.35
C PHE A 108 1.36 -12.30 15.57
N ILE A 109 0.82 -12.87 14.49
CA ILE A 109 -0.08 -14.02 14.60
C ILE A 109 0.77 -15.25 14.93
N PRO A 110 0.49 -15.99 16.03
CA PRO A 110 1.20 -17.21 16.35
C PRO A 110 1.08 -18.21 15.20
N LYS A 111 2.21 -18.69 14.67
CA LYS A 111 2.24 -19.81 13.73
C LYS A 111 1.98 -21.09 14.53
N GLU A 112 0.84 -21.73 14.32
CA GLU A 112 0.64 -23.11 14.79
C GLU A 112 1.29 -24.06 13.76
N ASP A 113 1.83 -25.19 14.23
CA ASP A 113 2.81 -25.98 13.48
C ASP A 113 2.32 -26.59 12.15
N HIS A 114 1.02 -26.59 11.82
CA HIS A 114 0.54 -27.12 10.53
C HIS A 114 -0.73 -26.41 10.03
N ASP A 115 -0.81 -26.18 8.71
CA ASP A 115 -2.01 -25.86 7.91
C ASP A 115 -2.57 -24.42 7.89
N ARG A 116 -1.72 -23.38 7.88
CA ARG A 116 -2.19 -22.06 7.42
C ARG A 116 -1.65 -21.80 6.03
N GLU A 117 -2.53 -21.37 5.12
CA GLU A 117 -2.11 -20.82 3.83
C GLU A 117 -1.02 -19.77 4.09
N GLU A 118 0.20 -20.06 3.66
CA GLU A 118 1.25 -19.06 3.59
C GLU A 118 0.74 -17.96 2.65
N GLU A 119 0.83 -16.71 3.09
CA GLU A 119 0.60 -15.60 2.17
C GLU A 119 1.61 -15.80 1.04
N ALA A 120 1.13 -15.98 -0.20
CA ALA A 120 2.01 -15.99 -1.35
C ALA A 120 2.88 -14.73 -1.27
N ASP A 121 4.20 -14.90 -1.35
CA ASP A 121 5.10 -13.76 -1.37
C ASP A 121 4.66 -12.83 -2.50
N ASP A 122 4.44 -11.56 -2.15
CA ASP A 122 4.10 -10.51 -3.12
C ASP A 122 5.39 -10.25 -3.93
N ASP A 123 5.71 -11.08 -4.93
CA ASP A 123 6.98 -11.07 -5.71
C ASP A 123 7.09 -9.93 -6.75
N CYS A 124 6.68 -8.71 -6.38
CA CYS A 124 6.79 -7.53 -7.24
C CYS A 124 8.23 -7.26 -7.68
N SER A 125 8.40 -6.74 -8.89
CA SER A 125 9.70 -6.34 -9.40
C SER A 125 9.63 -5.02 -10.15
N ASP A 126 10.71 -4.25 -10.02
CA ASP A 126 10.88 -2.96 -10.65
C ASP A 126 12.13 -2.94 -11.52
N VAL A 127 11.98 -2.40 -12.74
CA VAL A 127 13.09 -2.07 -13.64
C VAL A 127 13.10 -0.56 -13.85
N LEU A 128 14.16 0.09 -13.39
CA LEU A 128 14.36 1.53 -13.49
C LEU A 128 15.52 1.82 -14.45
N VAL A 129 15.26 2.61 -15.49
CA VAL A 129 16.25 3.00 -16.49
C VAL A 129 16.26 4.51 -16.61
N VAL A 130 17.41 5.12 -16.33
CA VAL A 130 17.63 6.57 -16.48
C VAL A 130 18.75 6.81 -17.50
N SER A 131 18.51 7.72 -18.42
CA SER A 131 19.46 8.21 -19.42
C SER A 131 19.29 9.72 -19.60
N GLU A 132 20.19 10.36 -20.35
CA GLU A 132 20.09 11.81 -20.64
C GLU A 132 18.75 12.21 -21.30
N SER A 133 18.15 11.30 -22.06
CA SER A 133 16.93 11.57 -22.85
C SER A 133 15.65 10.96 -22.27
N MET A 134 15.74 10.07 -21.28
CA MET A 134 14.63 9.23 -20.86
C MET A 134 14.79 8.73 -19.42
N ALA A 135 13.69 8.69 -18.68
CA ALA A 135 13.56 7.96 -17.43
C ALA A 135 12.32 7.04 -17.52
N ILE A 136 12.50 5.74 -17.35
CA ILE A 136 11.45 4.73 -17.35
C ILE A 136 11.49 3.97 -16.04
N ALA A 137 10.33 3.77 -15.44
CA ALA A 137 10.10 2.76 -14.41
C ALA A 137 9.04 1.79 -14.94
N ALA A 138 9.30 0.50 -14.81
CA ALA A 138 8.35 -0.56 -15.12
C ALA A 138 8.23 -1.46 -13.89
N HIS A 139 7.00 -1.74 -13.48
CA HIS A 139 6.65 -2.48 -12.27
C HIS A 139 5.67 -3.60 -12.63
N ASN A 140 5.95 -4.84 -12.21
CA ASN A 140 4.92 -5.88 -12.09
C ASN A 140 4.42 -5.90 -10.65
N GLU A 141 3.11 -6.00 -10.50
CA GLU A 141 2.49 -6.24 -9.21
C GLU A 141 2.07 -7.71 -9.14
N ASP A 142 2.70 -8.45 -8.24
CA ASP A 142 2.34 -9.81 -7.89
C ASP A 142 1.74 -9.81 -6.49
N ALA A 143 0.55 -10.40 -6.36
CA ALA A 143 -0.17 -10.37 -5.11
C ALA A 143 -1.07 -11.59 -4.94
N ASN A 144 -1.54 -11.79 -3.71
CA ASN A 144 -2.40 -12.91 -3.37
C ASN A 144 -3.57 -13.09 -4.37
N VAL A 145 -3.92 -14.35 -4.71
CA VAL A 145 -5.02 -14.70 -5.62
C VAL A 145 -6.36 -14.03 -5.28
N ALA A 146 -6.56 -13.69 -4.00
CA ALA A 146 -7.69 -12.89 -3.52
C ALA A 146 -7.79 -11.50 -4.18
N LEU A 147 -6.76 -11.02 -4.85
CA LEU A 147 -6.73 -9.73 -5.54
C LEU A 147 -7.06 -9.84 -7.04
N LEU A 148 -7.11 -11.04 -7.61
CA LEU A 148 -7.58 -11.22 -8.99
C LEU A 148 -9.04 -10.75 -9.13
N GLY A 149 -9.24 -9.71 -9.94
CA GLY A 149 -10.54 -9.06 -10.11
C GLY A 149 -10.97 -8.15 -8.96
N HIS A 150 -10.09 -7.86 -7.99
CA HIS A 150 -10.37 -6.97 -6.85
C HIS A 150 -9.42 -5.77 -6.78
N THR A 151 -9.06 -5.25 -7.95
CA THR A 151 -8.17 -4.09 -8.08
C THR A 151 -8.80 -3.04 -9.00
N TYR A 152 -8.48 -1.78 -8.75
CA TYR A 152 -8.98 -0.63 -9.52
C TYR A 152 -8.01 0.55 -9.41
N VAL A 153 -8.20 1.56 -10.25
CA VAL A 153 -7.47 2.84 -10.14
C VAL A 153 -8.41 3.93 -9.64
N VAL A 154 -7.95 4.65 -8.61
CA VAL A 154 -8.62 5.85 -8.09
C VAL A 154 -7.87 7.07 -8.58
N LYS A 155 -8.62 8.03 -9.12
CA LYS A 155 -8.16 9.40 -9.33
C LYS A 155 -8.98 10.33 -8.43
N ALA A 156 -8.30 11.24 -7.75
CA ALA A 156 -8.97 12.27 -6.97
C ALA A 156 -8.21 13.59 -7.08
N THR A 157 -8.95 14.68 -6.88
CA THR A 157 -8.48 16.06 -6.93
C THR A 157 -8.70 16.69 -5.56
N SER A 158 -7.72 17.47 -5.10
CA SER A 158 -7.80 18.23 -3.87
C SER A 158 -9.02 19.17 -3.88
N PRO A 159 -9.57 19.54 -2.70
CA PRO A 159 -10.75 20.42 -2.63
C PRO A 159 -10.58 21.75 -3.37
N ASP A 160 -9.38 22.33 -3.30
CA ASP A 160 -9.02 23.60 -3.97
C ASP A 160 -8.68 23.43 -5.46
N GLY A 161 -8.55 22.19 -5.95
CA GLY A 161 -8.18 21.88 -7.31
C GLY A 161 -6.70 22.09 -7.63
N SER A 162 -5.84 22.30 -6.63
CA SER A 162 -4.41 22.57 -6.83
C SER A 162 -3.58 21.32 -7.09
N SER A 163 -4.03 20.14 -6.62
CA SER A 163 -3.37 18.86 -6.86
C SER A 163 -4.37 17.76 -7.21
N SER A 164 -3.88 16.74 -7.91
CA SER A 164 -4.61 15.50 -8.14
C SER A 164 -3.66 14.32 -8.14
N PHE A 165 -4.13 13.15 -7.74
CA PHE A 165 -3.38 11.91 -7.82
C PHE A 165 -4.14 10.85 -8.64
N THR A 166 -3.41 9.84 -9.11
CA THR A 166 -3.93 8.61 -9.71
C THR A 166 -3.16 7.46 -9.11
N ALA A 167 -3.86 6.47 -8.57
CA ALA A 167 -3.23 5.38 -7.84
C ALA A 167 -3.94 4.05 -8.06
N TYR A 168 -3.14 3.00 -8.23
CA TYR A 168 -3.62 1.63 -8.19
C TYR A 168 -3.98 1.23 -6.76
N THR A 169 -5.10 0.53 -6.61
CA THR A 169 -5.72 0.30 -5.31
C THR A 169 -6.30 -1.10 -5.23
N TYR A 170 -5.98 -1.79 -4.14
CA TYR A 170 -6.65 -3.03 -3.73
C TYR A 170 -7.98 -2.72 -3.08
N ALA A 171 -9.01 -3.51 -3.42
CA ALA A 171 -10.36 -3.23 -2.98
C ALA A 171 -10.46 -3.17 -1.44
N GLY A 172 -10.82 -2.01 -0.91
CA GLY A 172 -10.93 -1.79 0.54
C GLY A 172 -9.65 -1.33 1.23
N GLU A 173 -8.55 -1.16 0.49
CA GLU A 173 -7.34 -0.49 0.98
C GLU A 173 -7.32 1.00 0.59
N LEU A 174 -6.50 1.78 1.29
CA LEU A 174 -6.17 3.14 0.87
C LEU A 174 -5.51 3.12 -0.51
N PRO A 175 -5.74 4.14 -1.34
CA PRO A 175 -5.04 4.27 -2.62
C PRO A 175 -3.51 4.19 -2.48
N SER A 176 -2.88 3.46 -3.41
CA SER A 176 -1.44 3.15 -3.54
C SER A 176 -0.90 1.97 -2.73
N CYS A 177 -1.39 0.77 -3.04
CA CYS A 177 -0.77 -0.49 -2.60
C CYS A 177 0.41 -0.95 -3.46
N ALA A 178 0.52 -0.44 -4.69
CA ALA A 178 1.54 -0.82 -5.69
C ALA A 178 2.22 0.40 -6.32
N PHE A 179 1.45 1.23 -7.04
CA PHE A 179 1.99 2.41 -7.72
C PHE A 179 1.00 3.58 -7.72
N GLY A 180 1.55 4.78 -7.94
CA GLY A 180 0.76 5.98 -8.12
C GLY A 180 1.58 7.17 -8.59
N PHE A 181 0.88 8.22 -8.99
CA PHE A 181 1.49 9.47 -9.41
C PHE A 181 0.55 10.65 -9.18
N ASN A 182 1.11 11.86 -9.17
CA ASN A 182 0.34 13.07 -8.96
C ASN A 182 0.68 14.19 -9.95
N SER A 183 -0.15 15.23 -9.94
CA SER A 183 -0.02 16.41 -10.82
C SER A 183 1.21 17.28 -10.52
N ASN A 184 1.90 17.05 -9.40
CA ASN A 184 3.13 17.77 -9.08
C ASN A 184 4.34 17.21 -9.84
N GLY A 185 4.20 16.03 -10.47
CA GLY A 185 5.28 15.36 -11.19
C GLY A 185 6.05 14.36 -10.33
N VAL A 186 5.45 13.91 -9.22
CA VAL A 186 5.94 12.79 -8.43
C VAL A 186 5.20 11.52 -8.87
N ALA A 187 5.95 10.48 -9.22
CA ALA A 187 5.43 9.13 -9.44
C ALA A 187 6.21 8.15 -8.58
N PHE A 188 5.62 6.99 -8.27
CA PHE A 188 6.28 5.98 -7.47
C PHE A 188 5.73 4.58 -7.71
N THR A 189 6.58 3.60 -7.47
CA THR A 189 6.24 2.17 -7.34
C THR A 189 6.75 1.67 -5.99
N LEU A 190 6.17 0.57 -5.51
CA LEU A 190 6.32 0.09 -4.16
C LEU A 190 6.58 -1.41 -4.16
N ASP A 191 7.65 -1.86 -3.49
CA ASP A 191 7.93 -3.28 -3.30
C ASP A 191 7.88 -3.64 -1.82
N SER A 192 7.09 -4.65 -1.49
CA SER A 192 7.01 -5.22 -0.14
C SER A 192 8.37 -5.84 0.24
N VAL A 193 8.98 -5.40 1.34
CA VAL A 193 10.27 -5.95 1.84
C VAL A 193 10.08 -6.49 3.27
N PRO A 194 9.74 -7.77 3.45
CA PRO A 194 9.27 -8.30 4.73
C PRO A 194 10.42 -8.51 5.72
N PRO A 195 10.51 -7.70 6.80
CA PRO A 195 11.52 -7.92 7.84
C PRO A 195 11.12 -9.11 8.74
N VAL A 196 12.10 -9.73 9.42
CA VAL A 196 11.79 -10.72 10.47
C VAL A 196 11.12 -10.06 11.67
N HIS A 197 10.38 -10.82 12.47
CA HIS A 197 9.64 -10.32 13.64
C HIS A 197 10.44 -9.40 14.57
N GLY A 198 11.72 -9.73 14.84
CA GLY A 198 12.58 -8.93 15.73
C GLY A 198 12.99 -7.55 15.20
N GLU A 199 12.71 -7.25 13.92
CA GLU A 199 13.02 -5.97 13.27
C GLU A 199 11.78 -5.04 13.20
N ILE A 200 10.61 -5.51 13.67
CA ILE A 200 9.31 -4.84 13.56
C ILE A 200 8.95 -4.15 14.88
N VAL A 201 8.61 -2.86 14.81
CA VAL A 201 8.00 -2.15 15.94
C VAL A 201 6.49 -2.34 15.89
N ALA A 202 5.92 -3.01 16.89
CA ALA A 202 4.49 -3.26 17.00
C ALA A 202 3.70 -1.96 17.22
N GLY A 203 2.55 -1.79 16.57
CA GLY A 203 1.59 -0.73 16.89
C GLY A 203 1.93 0.68 16.39
N ALA A 204 2.91 0.80 15.49
CA ALA A 204 3.38 2.06 14.91
C ALA A 204 2.63 2.42 13.60
N ILE A 205 3.15 3.36 12.83
CA ILE A 205 2.51 3.82 11.59
C ILE A 205 2.53 2.71 10.53
N ALA A 206 1.39 2.45 9.90
CA ALA A 206 1.26 1.42 8.88
C ALA A 206 1.68 1.92 7.50
N ARG A 207 2.26 1.03 6.69
CA ARG A 207 2.85 1.41 5.40
C ARG A 207 1.82 1.97 4.42
N ASN A 208 0.58 1.46 4.43
CA ASN A 208 -0.48 1.94 3.53
C ASN A 208 -0.84 3.42 3.77
N PHE A 209 -0.74 3.89 5.01
CA PHE A 209 -0.98 5.30 5.34
C PHE A 209 0.15 6.19 4.81
N VAL A 210 1.40 5.71 4.87
CA VAL A 210 2.56 6.42 4.33
C VAL A 210 2.51 6.47 2.81
N SER A 211 2.20 5.36 2.14
CA SER A 211 2.01 5.32 0.68
C SER A 211 0.87 6.24 0.24
N ARG A 212 -0.26 6.25 0.96
CA ARG A 212 -1.35 7.18 0.67
C ARG A 212 -0.93 8.64 0.81
N ASP A 213 -0.11 8.96 1.82
CA ASP A 213 0.43 10.31 2.02
C ASP A 213 1.40 10.73 0.91
N LEU A 214 2.15 9.78 0.35
CA LEU A 214 3.10 10.00 -0.75
C LEU A 214 2.42 10.55 -2.01
N LEU A 215 1.15 10.21 -2.25
CA LEU A 215 0.36 10.77 -3.36
C LEU A 215 0.16 12.30 -3.25
N GLU A 216 0.31 12.88 -2.07
CA GLU A 216 0.19 14.32 -1.84
C GLU A 216 1.55 15.06 -1.94
N ALA A 217 2.63 14.35 -2.29
CA ALA A 217 3.97 14.93 -2.38
C ALA A 217 4.06 16.04 -3.44
N ARG A 218 4.76 17.12 -3.10
CA ARG A 218 4.92 18.31 -3.96
C ARG A 218 6.22 18.32 -4.76
N SER A 219 7.17 17.47 -4.38
CA SER A 219 8.49 17.34 -4.99
C SER A 219 9.12 16.02 -4.54
N LEU A 220 10.25 15.65 -5.13
CA LEU A 220 11.04 14.50 -4.67
C LEU A 220 11.51 14.65 -3.21
N ASP A 221 11.90 15.85 -2.81
CA ASP A 221 12.35 16.11 -1.43
C ASP A 221 11.20 15.99 -0.42
N ASP A 222 10.01 16.48 -0.78
CA ASP A 222 8.79 16.30 0.02
C ASP A 222 8.40 14.81 0.09
N ALA A 223 8.50 14.08 -1.03
CA ALA A 223 8.28 12.64 -1.08
C ALA A 223 9.23 11.89 -0.12
N MET A 224 10.53 12.19 -0.15
CA MET A 224 11.51 11.61 0.78
C MET A 224 11.17 11.95 2.24
N HIS A 225 10.77 13.19 2.54
CA HIS A 225 10.39 13.58 3.89
C HIS A 225 9.18 12.79 4.41
N ARG A 226 8.16 12.59 3.56
CA ARG A 226 6.94 11.86 3.91
C ARG A 226 7.19 10.38 4.23
N ILE A 227 8.12 9.73 3.52
CA ILE A 227 8.42 8.31 3.76
C ILE A 227 9.45 8.07 4.88
N CYS A 228 10.37 9.01 5.12
CA CYS A 228 11.43 8.84 6.13
C CYS A 228 11.12 9.43 7.50
N SER A 229 10.12 10.32 7.61
CA SER A 229 9.74 10.98 8.87
C SER A 229 8.86 10.14 9.82
N PRO A 230 7.94 9.27 9.37
CA PRO A 230 7.06 8.54 10.28
C PRO A 230 7.77 7.37 10.98
N ASP A 231 7.43 7.15 12.25
CA ASP A 231 7.79 5.93 12.98
C ASP A 231 6.96 4.74 12.46
N ILE A 232 7.45 4.08 11.41
CA ILE A 232 6.73 2.97 10.75
C ILE A 232 6.87 1.63 11.49
N SER A 233 5.81 0.82 11.43
CA SER A 233 5.77 -0.54 11.96
C SER A 233 6.50 -1.54 11.09
N VAL A 234 6.33 -1.45 9.77
CA VAL A 234 6.94 -2.37 8.81
C VAL A 234 7.52 -1.55 7.68
N GLY A 235 8.72 -1.94 7.25
CA GLY A 235 9.41 -1.29 6.16
C GLY A 235 8.80 -1.51 4.78
N HIS A 236 9.27 -0.72 3.82
CA HIS A 236 8.85 -0.79 2.42
C HIS A 236 9.99 -0.28 1.53
N SER A 237 10.00 -0.69 0.27
CA SER A 237 10.88 -0.10 -0.74
C SER A 237 10.08 0.81 -1.65
N TYR A 238 10.55 2.05 -1.79
CA TYR A 238 9.90 3.10 -2.57
C TYR A 238 10.80 3.48 -3.73
N ASN A 239 10.34 3.26 -4.96
CA ASN A 239 11.00 3.76 -6.14
C ASN A 239 10.37 5.11 -6.52
N LEU A 240 10.97 6.21 -6.06
CA LEU A 240 10.46 7.57 -6.28
C LEU A 240 10.97 8.13 -7.61
N MET A 241 10.08 8.71 -8.40
CA MET A 241 10.39 9.35 -9.67
C MET A 241 10.01 10.83 -9.63
N ASP A 242 10.98 11.70 -9.94
CA ASP A 242 10.72 13.08 -10.33
C ASP A 242 10.65 13.16 -11.85
N VAL A 243 9.43 13.26 -12.36
CA VAL A 243 9.16 13.28 -13.80
C VAL A 243 9.78 14.50 -14.49
N ARG A 244 9.88 15.63 -13.79
CA ARG A 244 10.37 16.89 -14.37
C ARG A 244 11.88 16.88 -14.49
N SER A 245 12.58 16.43 -13.45
CA SER A 245 14.05 16.35 -13.44
C SER A 245 14.60 15.03 -13.99
N ARG A 246 13.72 14.05 -14.27
CA ARG A 246 14.06 12.69 -14.75
C ARG A 246 14.97 11.94 -13.78
N ARG A 247 14.75 12.15 -12.48
CA ARG A 247 15.49 11.48 -11.41
C ARG A 247 14.67 10.33 -10.87
N ILE A 248 15.33 9.22 -10.57
CA ILE A 248 14.73 8.07 -9.90
C ILE A 248 15.57 7.73 -8.67
N VAL A 249 14.92 7.62 -7.53
CA VAL A 249 15.55 7.33 -6.24
C VAL A 249 14.81 6.18 -5.59
N ASN A 250 15.53 5.09 -5.33
CA ASN A 250 15.05 4.01 -4.49
C ASN A 250 15.31 4.35 -3.02
N VAL A 251 14.32 4.16 -2.17
CA VAL A 251 14.40 4.37 -0.73
C VAL A 251 13.85 3.13 -0.02
N GLU A 252 14.68 2.49 0.78
CA GLU A 252 14.26 1.41 1.66
C GLU A 252 14.07 1.98 3.06
N THR A 253 12.93 1.72 3.69
CA THR A 253 12.64 2.14 5.07
C THR A 253 12.45 0.92 5.96
N ALA A 254 12.74 1.02 7.25
CA ALA A 254 12.41 0.03 8.26
C ALA A 254 12.08 0.70 9.60
N SER A 255 11.54 -0.06 10.55
CA SER A 255 11.20 0.47 11.87
C SER A 255 12.36 1.13 12.59
N GLY A 256 12.04 2.07 13.49
CA GLY A 256 13.03 2.83 14.24
C GLY A 256 13.72 3.93 13.42
N ASN A 257 12.99 4.52 12.46
CA ASN A 257 13.48 5.58 11.55
C ASN A 257 14.77 5.21 10.81
N ARG A 258 14.88 3.95 10.41
CA ARG A 258 16.01 3.46 9.62
C ARG A 258 15.63 3.55 8.15
N PHE A 259 16.51 4.13 7.34
CA PHE A 259 16.31 4.18 5.91
C PHE A 259 17.64 4.20 5.15
N ALA A 260 17.61 3.73 3.91
CA ALA A 260 18.71 3.82 2.96
C ALA A 260 18.20 4.43 1.66
N VAL A 261 19.02 5.27 1.03
CA VAL A 261 18.66 5.98 -0.20
C VAL A 261 19.67 5.60 -1.29
N ARG A 262 19.17 5.23 -2.46
CA ARG A 262 19.96 4.92 -3.64
C ARG A 262 19.39 5.62 -4.87
N GLU A 263 20.15 6.53 -5.44
CA GLU A 263 19.78 7.15 -6.72
C GLU A 263 20.14 6.21 -7.88
N ALA A 264 19.18 6.02 -8.81
CA ALA A 264 19.40 5.27 -10.03
C ALA A 264 20.27 6.09 -10.99
N GLY A 265 21.30 5.46 -11.56
CA GLY A 265 22.23 6.09 -12.49
C GLY A 265 22.04 5.62 -13.92
N VAL A 266 23.09 5.75 -14.73
CA VAL A 266 23.11 5.32 -16.14
C VAL A 266 22.99 3.80 -16.30
N ALA A 267 23.44 3.03 -15.29
CA ALA A 267 23.24 1.59 -15.26
C ALA A 267 21.80 1.27 -14.81
N PRO A 268 21.09 0.34 -15.49
CA PRO A 268 19.77 -0.10 -15.07
C PRO A 268 19.76 -0.53 -13.60
N PHE A 269 18.75 -0.08 -12.88
CA PHE A 269 18.53 -0.45 -11.49
C PHE A 269 17.34 -1.41 -11.41
N PHE A 270 17.50 -2.46 -10.61
CA PHE A 270 16.49 -3.49 -10.39
C PHE A 270 16.17 -3.55 -8.90
N HIS A 271 14.90 -3.61 -8.54
CA HIS A 271 14.48 -3.84 -7.16
C HIS A 271 13.35 -4.88 -7.17
N ALA A 272 13.25 -5.64 -6.09
CA ALA A 272 12.21 -6.65 -5.85
C ALA A 272 12.04 -6.77 -4.32
N ASN A 273 11.47 -7.86 -3.81
CA ASN A 273 11.02 -7.95 -2.41
C ASN A 273 12.08 -8.21 -1.35
N MET A 274 13.32 -7.74 -1.58
CA MET A 274 14.41 -7.84 -0.62
C MET A 274 15.08 -6.50 -0.40
N TYR A 275 15.41 -6.20 0.87
CA TYR A 275 16.31 -5.10 1.20
C TYR A 275 17.67 -5.32 0.52
N ARG A 276 18.08 -4.36 -0.31
CA ARG A 276 19.35 -4.34 -1.02
C ARG A 276 20.35 -3.39 -0.41
N HIS A 277 19.87 -2.33 0.25
CA HIS A 277 20.70 -1.21 0.68
C HIS A 277 20.67 -1.01 2.19
N LEU A 278 19.54 -1.28 2.83
CA LEU A 278 19.38 -1.25 4.27
C LEU A 278 19.66 -2.64 4.86
N GLN A 279 20.53 -2.71 5.88
CA GLN A 279 20.87 -3.98 6.52
C GLN A 279 19.79 -4.38 7.53
N ILE A 280 18.77 -5.10 7.06
CA ILE A 280 17.66 -5.62 7.85
C ILE A 280 17.62 -7.13 7.75
N LYS A 281 17.42 -7.81 8.89
CA LYS A 281 17.11 -9.25 8.85
C LYS A 281 15.72 -9.42 8.25
N GLN A 282 15.63 -10.15 7.15
CA GLN A 282 14.38 -10.33 6.39
C GLN A 282 13.97 -11.80 6.33
N VAL A 283 12.68 -12.03 6.06
CA VAL A 283 12.20 -13.38 5.75
C VAL A 283 12.76 -13.75 4.37
N CYS A 284 13.36 -14.93 4.24
CA CYS A 284 13.78 -15.42 2.93
C CYS A 284 12.54 -15.95 2.20
N SER A 285 12.28 -15.41 1.01
CA SER A 285 11.49 -16.02 -0.06
C SER A 285 12.20 -17.27 -0.60
#